data_AF-A0A7Y0N3T2-F1
#
_entry.id   AF-A0A7Y0N3T2-F1
#
_cell.length_a   1.000
_cell.length_b   1.000
_cell.length_c   1.000
_cell.angle_alpha   90.00
_cell.angle_beta   90.00
_cell.angle_gamma   90.00
#
_symmetry.space_group_name_H-M   'P 1'
#
loop_
_entity.id
_entity.type
_entity.pdbx_description
1 polymer ?
#
loop_
_entity_poly.entity_id
_entity_poly.type
_entity_poly.pdbx_seq_one_letter_code
_entity_poly.pdbx_strand_id
1 'polypeptide(L)'
;LGKLSLNDASLFYEPENSAALGFGFRCGFLGMLHMEIIQERLEREYDLDLITTAPTVVYEVEKTDGELLYVDSPAKLPAINDIEEIREPIARCNILVPSDYLGNVITLCVEKRGLQVDMVYHGNQVAVTYDIPMAEVVLDFFD
;
A
#
# COMPACT_ATOMS: atom_id res chain seq x y z
N LEU A 1 20.61 2.09 4.90
CA LEU A 1 19.94 2.31 3.60
C LEU A 1 20.90 2.30 2.40
N GLY A 2 21.90 3.19 2.29
CA GLY A 2 22.80 3.22 1.12
C GLY A 2 23.52 1.91 0.78
N LYS A 3 23.98 1.14 1.79
CA LYS A 3 24.55 -0.20 1.57
C LYS A 3 23.54 -1.23 1.05
N LEU A 4 22.27 -1.09 1.43
CA LEU A 4 21.19 -1.99 1.01
C LEU A 4 20.71 -1.66 -0.40
N SER A 5 20.61 -0.37 -0.74
CA SER A 5 20.25 0.12 -2.08
C SER A 5 21.25 -0.28 -3.18
N LEU A 6 22.50 -0.60 -2.82
CA LEU A 6 23.46 -1.20 -3.77
C LEU A 6 23.07 -2.62 -4.21
N ASN A 7 22.37 -3.35 -3.33
CA ASN A 7 21.91 -4.71 -3.61
C ASN A 7 20.45 -4.75 -4.07
N ASP A 8 19.65 -3.75 -3.71
CA ASP A 8 18.25 -3.63 -4.08
C ASP A 8 17.99 -2.35 -4.88
N ALA A 9 17.84 -2.49 -6.20
CA ALA A 9 17.58 -1.39 -7.11
C ALA A 9 16.15 -0.82 -7.01
N SER A 10 15.23 -1.54 -6.35
CA SER A 10 13.84 -1.14 -6.18
C SER A 10 13.60 -0.38 -4.88
N LEU A 11 14.54 -0.42 -3.94
CA LEU A 11 14.50 0.35 -2.72
C LEU A 11 14.76 1.84 -3.02
N PHE A 12 13.72 2.65 -2.92
CA PHE A 12 13.83 4.11 -2.95
C PHE A 12 13.88 4.66 -1.53
N TYR A 13 14.70 5.68 -1.28
CA TYR A 13 14.68 6.39 -0.01
C TYR A 13 15.05 7.88 -0.16
N GLU A 14 14.36 8.74 0.56
CA GLU A 14 14.65 10.17 0.67
C GLU A 14 14.69 10.60 2.15
N PRO A 15 15.59 11.52 2.55
CA PRO A 15 15.61 12.03 3.91
C PRO A 15 14.33 12.83 4.20
N GLU A 16 13.70 12.54 5.33
CA GLU A 16 12.49 13.24 5.78
C GLU A 16 12.66 13.67 7.24
N ASN A 17 12.19 14.87 7.59
CA ASN A 17 12.21 15.36 8.96
C ASN A 17 10.79 15.49 9.47
N SER A 18 10.45 14.64 10.45
CA SER A 18 9.15 14.67 11.12
C SER A 18 9.21 15.56 12.35
N ALA A 19 8.19 16.39 12.54
CA ALA A 19 8.07 17.22 13.74
C ALA A 19 7.96 16.39 15.03
N ALA A 20 7.45 15.16 14.95
CA ALA A 20 7.23 14.28 16.10
C ALA A 20 8.37 13.24 16.29
N LEU A 21 8.85 12.65 15.20
CA LEU A 21 9.82 11.55 15.24
C LEU A 21 11.26 12.01 14.96
N GLY A 22 11.45 13.29 14.60
CA GLY A 22 12.75 13.83 14.24
C GLY A 22 13.21 13.38 12.85
N PHE A 23 14.52 13.23 12.69
CA PHE A 23 15.14 12.87 11.42
C PHE A 23 14.92 11.39 11.09
N GLY A 24 14.43 11.12 9.89
CA GLY A 24 14.20 9.78 9.38
C GLY A 24 14.37 9.71 7.87
N PHE A 25 13.87 8.61 7.30
CA PHE A 25 13.86 8.39 5.87
C PHE A 25 12.47 7.96 5.44
N ARG A 26 11.98 8.56 4.36
CA ARG A 26 10.86 8.01 3.62
C ARG A 26 11.38 6.96 2.67
N CYS A 27 10.88 5.73 2.78
CA CYS A 27 11.28 4.63 1.93
C CYS A 27 10.11 4.19 1.03
N GLY A 28 10.39 3.96 -0.25
CA GLY A 28 9.46 3.37 -1.21
C GLY A 28 9.77 1.90 -1.43
N PHE A 29 8.73 1.07 -1.45
CA PHE A 29 8.82 -0.39 -1.59
C PHE A 29 7.93 -0.89 -2.73
N LEU A 30 8.16 -2.14 -3.15
CA LEU A 30 7.35 -2.81 -4.18
C LEU A 30 6.02 -3.37 -3.64
N GLY A 31 5.93 -3.54 -2.32
CA GLY A 31 4.78 -4.10 -1.62
C GLY A 31 5.13 -4.44 -0.18
N MET A 32 4.17 -4.97 0.56
CA MET A 32 4.28 -5.24 2.01
C MET A 32 5.43 -6.21 2.34
N LEU A 33 5.53 -7.33 1.61
CA LEU A 33 6.60 -8.30 1.85
C LEU A 33 7.99 -7.70 1.59
N HIS A 34 8.12 -6.84 0.57
CA HIS A 34 9.39 -6.16 0.31
C HIS A 34 9.74 -5.22 1.48
N MET A 35 8.77 -4.48 2.02
CA MET A 35 8.97 -3.65 3.22
C MET A 35 9.41 -4.48 4.42
N GLU A 36 8.72 -5.58 4.73
CA GLU A 36 9.04 -6.48 5.85
C GLU A 36 10.46 -7.06 5.74
N ILE A 37 10.86 -7.53 4.56
CA ILE A 37 12.21 -8.05 4.32
C ILE A 37 13.25 -6.97 4.59
N ILE A 38 13.04 -5.74 4.10
CA ILE A 38 14.00 -4.65 4.28
C ILE A 38 14.09 -4.24 5.76
N GLN A 39 12.95 -4.17 6.45
CA GLN A 39 12.91 -3.88 7.88
C GLN A 39 13.68 -4.94 8.68
N GLU A 40 13.37 -6.23 8.49
CA GLU A 40 14.03 -7.33 9.21
C GLU A 40 15.54 -7.36 8.95
N ARG A 41 15.96 -7.06 7.70
CA ARG A 41 17.38 -6.97 7.35
C ARG A 41 18.07 -5.81 8.05
N LEU A 42 17.43 -4.65 8.17
CA LEU A 42 18.01 -3.51 8.86
C LEU A 42 18.16 -3.79 10.37
N GLU A 43 17.15 -4.39 10.99
CA GLU A 43 17.19 -4.76 12.41
C GLU A 43 18.27 -5.81 12.67
N ARG A 44 18.33 -6.89 11.88
CA ARG A 44 19.26 -8.00 12.11
C ARG A 44 20.69 -7.76 11.62
N GLU A 45 20.87 -7.21 10.42
CA GLU A 45 22.21 -7.06 9.82
C GLU A 45 22.94 -5.81 10.32
N TYR A 46 22.19 -4.79 10.76
CA TYR A 46 22.76 -3.50 11.15
C TYR A 46 22.47 -3.10 12.60
N ASP A 47 21.77 -3.95 13.38
CA ASP A 47 21.47 -3.73 14.81
C ASP A 47 20.80 -2.37 15.05
N LEU A 48 19.80 -2.07 14.22
CA LEU A 48 19.05 -0.81 14.24
C LEU A 48 17.66 -1.03 14.83
N ASP A 49 17.35 -0.33 15.92
CA ASP A 49 15.97 -0.19 16.39
C ASP A 49 15.23 0.84 15.51
N LEU A 50 14.24 0.36 14.75
CA LEU A 50 13.49 1.17 13.80
C LEU A 50 12.07 1.41 14.28
N ILE A 51 11.56 2.62 14.02
CA ILE A 51 10.13 2.95 14.16
C ILE A 51 9.58 3.16 12.75
N THR A 52 8.65 2.30 12.33
CA THR A 52 7.95 2.42 11.06
C THR A 52 6.60 3.12 11.26
N THR A 53 6.24 4.00 10.34
CA THR A 53 4.91 4.61 10.31
C THR A 53 3.99 3.79 9.44
N ALA A 54 2.67 4.00 9.57
CA ALA A 54 1.70 3.37 8.69
C ALA A 54 2.05 3.65 7.21
N PRO A 55 2.10 2.61 6.36
CA PRO A 55 2.39 2.78 4.95
C PRO A 55 1.29 3.57 4.25
N THR A 56 1.67 4.43 3.30
CA THR A 56 0.75 5.22 2.48
C THR A 56 0.87 4.82 1.01
N VAL A 57 -0.20 5.05 0.26
CA VAL A 57 -0.22 4.86 -1.20
C VAL A 57 -0.17 6.21 -1.90
N VAL A 58 0.24 6.20 -3.16
CA VAL A 58 0.29 7.40 -4.00
C VAL A 58 -1.11 7.63 -4.61
N TYR A 59 -1.67 8.81 -4.37
CA TYR A 59 -2.93 9.26 -4.96
C TYR A 59 -2.67 10.07 -6.23
N GLU A 60 -3.59 10.01 -7.18
CA GLU A 60 -3.61 10.90 -8.34
C GLU A 60 -4.65 11.99 -8.08
N VAL A 61 -4.22 13.25 -8.12
CA VAL A 61 -5.07 14.42 -7.89
C VAL A 61 -5.14 15.21 -9.19
N GLU A 62 -6.34 15.40 -9.71
CA GLU A 62 -6.62 16.31 -10.82
C GLU A 62 -6.99 17.67 -10.25
N LYS A 63 -6.24 18.69 -10.65
CA LYS A 63 -6.51 20.08 -10.27
C LYS A 63 -7.56 20.71 -11.18
N THR A 64 -8.18 21.78 -10.72
CA THR A 64 -9.16 22.57 -11.50
C THR A 64 -8.58 23.24 -12.76
N ASP A 65 -7.25 23.30 -12.89
CA ASP A 65 -6.54 23.75 -14.09
C ASP A 65 -6.24 22.61 -15.09
N GLY A 66 -6.63 21.36 -14.77
CA GLY A 66 -6.38 20.16 -15.55
C GLY A 66 -5.00 19.52 -15.34
N GLU A 67 -4.18 20.03 -14.40
CA GLU A 67 -2.90 19.40 -14.06
C GLU A 67 -3.11 18.15 -13.19
N LEU A 68 -2.44 17.05 -13.56
CA LEU A 68 -2.39 15.81 -12.78
C LEU A 68 -1.18 15.81 -11.85
N LEU A 69 -1.42 15.64 -10.55
CA LEU A 69 -0.42 15.60 -9.50
C LEU A 69 -0.43 14.22 -8.81
N TYR A 70 0.75 13.61 -8.65
CA TYR A 70 0.91 12.41 -7.84
C TYR A 70 1.29 12.80 -6.40
N VAL A 71 0.44 12.45 -5.45
CA VAL A 71 0.57 12.82 -4.03
C VAL A 71 0.90 11.59 -3.21
N ASP A 72 2.12 11.56 -2.66
CA ASP A 72 2.64 10.51 -1.78
C ASP A 72 2.45 10.79 -0.28
N SER A 73 2.19 12.05 0.07
CA SER A 73 2.02 12.52 1.44
C SER A 73 0.82 13.46 1.56
N PRO A 74 -0.06 13.29 2.57
CA PRO A 74 -1.19 14.20 2.81
C PRO A 74 -0.78 15.67 2.96
N ALA A 75 0.45 15.95 3.41
CA ALA A 75 0.95 17.32 3.57
C ALA A 75 1.22 18.03 2.23
N LYS A 76 1.37 17.29 1.13
CA LYS A 76 1.58 17.82 -0.22
C LYS A 76 0.27 17.97 -1.01
N LEU A 77 -0.87 17.65 -0.39
CA LEU A 77 -2.17 17.78 -1.02
C LEU A 77 -2.50 19.27 -1.26
N PRO A 78 -2.90 19.67 -2.48
CA PRO A 78 -3.23 21.06 -2.78
C PRO A 78 -4.44 21.56 -1.98
N ALA A 79 -4.67 22.87 -2.00
CA ALA A 79 -5.83 23.45 -1.35
C ALA A 79 -7.13 22.87 -1.94
N ILE A 80 -8.14 22.64 -1.10
CA ILE A 80 -9.41 21.99 -1.50
C ILE A 80 -10.08 22.68 -2.69
N ASN A 81 -9.92 24.00 -2.80
CA ASN A 81 -10.49 24.79 -3.90
C ASN A 81 -9.83 24.51 -5.27
N ASP A 82 -8.60 23.98 -5.25
CA ASP A 82 -7.83 23.70 -6.46
C ASP A 82 -7.98 22.24 -6.89
N ILE A 83 -8.78 21.44 -6.18
CA ILE A 83 -8.99 20.00 -6.45
C ILE A 83 -10.29 19.81 -7.24
N GLU A 84 -10.19 19.17 -8.39
CA GLU A 84 -11.35 18.74 -9.19
C GLU A 84 -11.72 17.29 -8.88
N GLU A 85 -10.73 16.39 -8.90
CA GLU A 85 -10.93 14.96 -8.64
C GLU A 85 -9.74 14.37 -7.86
N ILE A 86 -10.02 13.43 -6.96
CA ILE A 86 -9.00 12.61 -6.30
C ILE A 86 -9.26 11.15 -6.66
N ARG A 87 -8.26 10.51 -7.26
CA ARG A 87 -8.28 9.10 -7.65
C ARG A 87 -7.36 8.31 -6.74
N GLU A 88 -7.93 7.25 -6.16
CA GLU A 88 -7.16 6.29 -5.38
C GLU A 88 -6.71 5.11 -6.27
N PRO A 89 -5.52 4.55 -6.03
CA PRO A 89 -5.07 3.37 -6.75
C PRO A 89 -5.90 2.15 -6.36
N ILE A 90 -6.40 1.42 -7.35
CA ILE A 90 -7.19 0.19 -7.16
C ILE A 90 -6.32 -1.03 -7.47
N ALA A 91 -6.31 -2.00 -6.57
CA ALA A 91 -5.64 -3.27 -6.71
C ALA A 91 -6.62 -4.36 -7.14
N ARG A 92 -6.29 -5.08 -8.22
CA ARG A 92 -6.99 -6.31 -8.59
C ARG A 92 -6.44 -7.48 -7.78
N CYS A 93 -7.21 -7.93 -6.81
CA CYS A 93 -6.88 -9.01 -5.90
C CYS A 93 -7.47 -10.33 -6.41
N ASN A 94 -6.59 -11.29 -6.74
CA ASN A 94 -7.00 -12.66 -7.07
C ASN A 94 -6.80 -13.53 -5.83
N ILE A 95 -7.90 -14.01 -5.26
CA ILE A 95 -7.90 -14.73 -3.99
C ILE A 95 -8.39 -16.16 -4.24
N LEU A 96 -7.56 -17.14 -3.88
CA LEU A 96 -7.92 -18.57 -3.95
C LEU A 96 -8.15 -19.11 -2.56
N VAL A 97 -9.40 -19.50 -2.27
CA VAL A 97 -9.81 -19.93 -0.92
C VAL A 97 -10.62 -21.22 -0.98
N PRO A 98 -10.55 -22.09 0.05
CA PRO A 98 -11.48 -23.21 0.17
C PRO A 98 -12.93 -22.71 0.32
N SER A 99 -13.89 -23.47 -0.21
CA SER A 99 -15.31 -23.10 -0.18
C SER A 99 -15.83 -22.81 1.24
N ASP A 100 -15.27 -23.45 2.26
CA ASP A 100 -15.66 -23.28 3.67
C ASP A 100 -15.36 -21.88 4.23
N TYR A 101 -14.37 -21.18 3.67
CA TYR A 101 -13.95 -19.84 4.13
C TYR A 101 -14.45 -18.70 3.25
N LEU A 102 -15.11 -19.02 2.13
CA LEU A 102 -15.56 -18.04 1.13
C LEU A 102 -16.40 -16.92 1.76
N GLY A 103 -17.33 -17.25 2.66
CA GLY A 103 -18.19 -16.26 3.30
C GLY A 103 -17.39 -15.20 4.09
N ASN A 104 -16.44 -15.65 4.91
CA ASN A 104 -15.59 -14.77 5.70
C ASN A 104 -14.73 -13.85 4.81
N VAL A 105 -14.20 -14.40 3.72
CA VAL A 105 -13.37 -13.66 2.76
C VAL A 105 -14.18 -12.60 2.03
N ILE A 106 -15.40 -12.92 1.59
CA ILE A 106 -16.31 -11.94 0.98
C ILE A 106 -16.63 -10.82 1.96
N THR A 107 -16.94 -11.15 3.21
CA THR A 107 -17.22 -10.15 4.25
C THR A 107 -16.04 -9.21 4.46
N LEU A 108 -14.81 -9.75 4.56
CA LEU A 108 -13.59 -8.96 4.68
C LEU A 108 -13.38 -8.04 3.47
N CYS A 109 -13.52 -8.56 2.25
CA CYS A 109 -13.39 -7.77 1.03
C CYS A 109 -14.41 -6.62 0.98
N VAL A 110 -15.66 -6.87 1.38
CA VAL A 110 -16.72 -5.84 1.40
C VAL A 110 -16.45 -4.78 2.47
N GLU A 111 -15.99 -5.17 3.65
CA GLU A 111 -15.60 -4.24 4.72
C GLU A 111 -14.49 -3.30 4.26
N LYS A 112 -13.55 -3.81 3.47
CA LYS A 112 -12.43 -3.09 2.87
C LYS A 112 -12.77 -2.37 1.56
N ARG A 113 -14.06 -2.05 1.33
CA ARG A 113 -14.57 -1.34 0.15
C ARG A 113 -14.29 -2.05 -1.18
N GLY A 114 -14.08 -3.37 -1.15
CA GLY A 114 -13.82 -4.20 -2.32
C GLY A 114 -15.06 -4.45 -3.16
N LEU A 115 -14.91 -4.35 -4.48
CA LEU A 115 -15.94 -4.69 -5.45
C LEU A 115 -15.63 -6.05 -6.10
N GLN A 116 -16.57 -6.98 -6.03
CA GLN A 116 -16.40 -8.29 -6.67
C GLN A 116 -16.44 -8.13 -8.19
N VAL A 117 -15.43 -8.66 -8.87
CA VAL A 117 -15.30 -8.65 -10.33
C VAL A 117 -15.67 -10.01 -10.91
N ASP A 118 -15.15 -11.09 -10.34
CA ASP A 118 -15.35 -12.45 -10.84
C ASP A 118 -15.32 -13.50 -9.72
N MET A 119 -15.91 -14.66 -9.98
CA MET A 119 -15.92 -15.80 -9.06
C MET A 119 -16.02 -17.11 -9.86
N VAL A 120 -15.00 -17.96 -9.71
CA VAL A 120 -14.88 -19.24 -10.41
C VAL A 120 -14.71 -20.37 -9.41
N TYR A 121 -15.51 -21.43 -9.57
CA TYR A 121 -15.44 -22.62 -8.72
C TYR A 121 -14.54 -23.68 -9.35
N HIS A 122 -13.57 -24.17 -8.57
CA HIS A 122 -12.63 -25.24 -8.89
C HIS A 122 -12.80 -26.41 -7.92
N GLY A 123 -13.94 -27.09 -7.99
CA GLY A 123 -14.28 -28.18 -7.07
C GLY A 123 -14.46 -27.66 -5.64
N ASN A 124 -13.52 -28.00 -4.74
CA ASN A 124 -13.53 -27.55 -3.35
C ASN A 124 -12.81 -26.20 -3.12
N GLN A 125 -12.26 -25.60 -4.16
CA GLN A 125 -11.65 -24.28 -4.12
C GLN A 125 -12.47 -23.27 -4.91
N VAL A 126 -12.44 -22.02 -4.48
CA VAL A 126 -13.10 -20.90 -5.13
C VAL A 126 -12.05 -19.84 -5.39
N ALA A 127 -11.91 -19.45 -6.66
CA ALA A 127 -11.12 -18.31 -7.07
C ALA A 127 -12.05 -17.10 -7.15
N VAL A 128 -11.82 -16.09 -6.33
CA VAL A 128 -12.56 -14.82 -6.36
C VAL A 128 -11.63 -13.69 -6.76
N THR A 129 -12.14 -12.81 -7.61
CA THR A 129 -11.43 -11.62 -8.08
C THR A 129 -12.16 -10.40 -7.54
N TYR A 130 -11.43 -9.55 -6.83
CA TYR A 130 -11.95 -8.29 -6.28
C TYR A 130 -11.08 -7.11 -6.71
N ASP A 131 -11.71 -5.99 -7.00
CA ASP A 131 -11.02 -4.70 -7.13
C ASP A 131 -11.16 -3.98 -5.77
N ILE A 132 -10.03 -3.78 -5.07
CA ILE A 132 -9.97 -3.23 -3.71
C ILE A 132 -9.07 -2.00 -3.71
N PRO A 133 -9.42 -0.89 -3.02
CA PRO A 133 -8.51 0.23 -2.86
C PRO A 133 -7.17 -0.18 -2.25
N MET A 134 -6.05 0.17 -2.89
CA MET A 134 -4.71 -0.23 -2.44
C MET A 134 -4.42 0.27 -1.02
N ALA A 135 -4.97 1.42 -0.63
CA ALA A 135 -4.86 1.95 0.73
C ALA A 135 -5.39 0.96 1.79
N GLU A 136 -6.47 0.24 1.47
CA GLU A 136 -7.07 -0.78 2.34
C GLU A 136 -6.28 -2.08 2.32
N VAL A 137 -5.72 -2.44 1.16
CA VAL A 137 -4.87 -3.65 1.00
C VAL A 137 -3.57 -3.52 1.79
N VAL A 138 -3.00 -2.32 1.80
CA VAL A 138 -1.76 -2.00 2.51
C VAL A 138 -1.99 -1.87 4.02
N LEU A 139 -3.24 -1.69 4.47
CA LEU A 139 -3.63 -1.54 5.87
C LEU A 139 -4.32 -2.80 6.40
N ASP A 140 -3.51 -3.70 6.98
CA ASP A 140 -3.94 -4.91 7.70
C ASP A 140 -4.91 -5.82 6.90
N PHE A 141 -4.77 -5.91 5.57
CA PHE A 141 -5.59 -6.83 4.76
C PHE A 141 -5.07 -8.27 4.78
N PHE A 142 -3.76 -8.44 4.95
CA PHE A 142 -3.08 -9.73 4.90
C PHE A 142 -3.01 -10.46 6.24
N ASP A 143 -3.34 -9.77 7.34
CA ASP A 143 -3.29 -10.27 8.72
C ASP A 143 -4.69 -10.73 9.19
#